data_AF-A0A6V7HTR9-F1
#
_entry.id   AF-A0A6V7HTR9-F1
#
_cell.length_a   1.000
_cell.length_b   1.000
_cell.length_c   1.000
_cell.angle_alpha   90.00
_cell.angle_beta   90.00
_cell.angle_gamma   90.00
#
_symmetry.space_group_name_H-M   'P 1'
#
loop_
_entity.id
_entity.type
_entity.pdbx_description
1 polymer ?
#
loop_
_entity_poly.entity_id
_entity_poly.type
_entity_poly.pdbx_seq_one_letter_code
_entity_poly.pdbx_strand_id
1 'polypeptide(L)'
;MTHHCIMQLTPEDICFTVFDGRQPSVWAELAKDHFFSEYHLTGVSREDDKIFLEVDAPMFSKSLASLKQSPNNVKIKLTNKQQPCLTLEIELPSATNDVWHCVHDVPVKLVPKREWAAYKPPDLPDFH
;
A
#
# COMPACT_ATOMS: atom_id res chain seq x y z
N MET A 1 8.26 -11.11 -18.46
CA MET A 1 7.09 -11.50 -17.66
C MET A 1 6.82 -10.36 -16.70
N THR A 2 5.61 -9.80 -16.70
CA THR A 2 5.28 -8.63 -15.87
C THR A 2 4.82 -9.13 -14.50
N HIS A 3 5.69 -9.03 -13.50
CA HIS A 3 5.28 -9.16 -12.11
C HIS A 3 4.27 -8.04 -11.82
N HIS A 4 3.09 -8.39 -11.32
CA HIS A 4 2.09 -7.42 -10.89
C HIS A 4 1.85 -7.59 -9.39
N CYS A 5 1.66 -6.47 -8.69
CA CYS A 5 1.49 -6.44 -7.25
C CYS A 5 0.09 -5.94 -6.93
N ILE A 6 -0.59 -6.70 -6.08
CA ILE A 6 -1.89 -6.33 -5.53
C ILE A 6 -1.69 -5.93 -4.07
N MET A 7 -2.09 -4.70 -3.76
CA MET A 7 -2.15 -4.18 -2.41
C MET A 7 -3.61 -4.22 -1.96
N GLN A 8 -3.87 -4.98 -0.89
CA GLN A 8 -5.16 -5.05 -0.23
C GLN A 8 -5.09 -4.23 1.06
N LEU A 9 -5.99 -3.27 1.18
CA LEU A 9 -6.18 -2.48 2.39
C LEU A 9 -7.41 -3.03 3.13
N THR A 10 -7.25 -3.40 4.39
CA THR A 10 -8.34 -3.82 5.29
C THR A 10 -8.36 -2.90 6.51
N PRO A 11 -9.36 -3.00 7.42
CA PRO A 11 -9.39 -2.21 8.64
C PRO A 11 -8.30 -2.61 9.64
N GLU A 12 -7.67 -3.78 9.47
CA GLU A 12 -6.68 -4.34 10.40
C GLU A 12 -5.26 -4.36 9.84
N ASP A 13 -5.11 -4.46 8.52
CA ASP A 13 -3.82 -4.70 7.87
C ASP A 13 -3.74 -4.12 6.46
N ILE A 14 -2.50 -4.05 5.98
CA ILE A 14 -2.17 -3.92 4.56
C ILE A 14 -1.50 -5.20 4.11
N CYS A 15 -2.08 -5.89 3.13
CA CYS A 15 -1.50 -7.06 2.50
C CYS A 15 -0.95 -6.74 1.11
N PHE A 16 0.22 -7.29 0.79
CA PHE A 16 0.80 -7.26 -0.55
C PHE A 16 0.89 -8.67 -1.11
N THR A 17 0.36 -8.87 -2.31
CA THR A 17 0.53 -10.12 -3.05
C THR A 17 1.23 -9.81 -4.37
N VAL A 18 2.42 -10.36 -4.57
CA VAL A 18 3.16 -10.27 -5.82
C VAL A 18 2.91 -11.54 -6.62
N PHE A 19 2.57 -11.39 -7.89
CA PHE A 19 2.33 -12.50 -8.80
C PHE A 19 3.49 -12.66 -9.77
N ASP A 20 3.89 -13.91 -10.01
CA ASP A 20 4.70 -14.29 -11.16
C ASP A 20 3.80 -15.05 -12.17
N GLY A 21 3.43 -14.36 -13.24
CA GLY A 21 2.38 -14.84 -14.14
C GLY A 21 1.01 -14.86 -13.46
N ARG A 22 0.48 -16.06 -13.19
CA ARG A 22 -0.82 -16.28 -12.53
C ARG A 22 -0.70 -16.81 -11.10
N GLN A 23 0.50 -17.12 -10.64
CA GLN A 23 0.72 -17.70 -9.32
C GLN A 23 1.24 -16.62 -8.37
N PRO A 24 0.71 -16.54 -7.14
CA PRO A 24 1.29 -15.67 -6.12
C PRO A 24 2.68 -16.21 -5.75
N SER A 25 3.69 -15.36 -5.83
CA SER A 25 5.08 -15.71 -5.52
C SER A 25 5.53 -15.18 -4.17
N VAL A 26 5.01 -14.02 -3.76
CA VAL A 26 5.30 -13.41 -2.46
C VAL A 26 4.00 -12.87 -1.87
N TRP A 27 3.79 -13.16 -0.60
CA TRP A 27 2.73 -12.54 0.21
C TRP A 27 3.36 -11.92 1.45
N ALA A 28 2.96 -10.70 1.76
CA ALA A 28 3.43 -9.97 2.93
C ALA A 28 2.26 -9.22 3.57
N GLU A 29 2.26 -9.17 4.89
CA GLU A 29 1.24 -8.52 5.70
C GLU A 29 1.89 -7.48 6.62
N LEU A 30 1.28 -6.30 6.69
CA LEU A 30 1.64 -5.23 7.60
C LEU A 30 0.44 -4.94 8.51
N ALA A 31 0.49 -5.45 9.74
CA ALA A 31 -0.53 -5.20 10.75
C ALA A 31 -0.56 -3.73 11.15
N LYS A 32 -1.75 -3.11 11.19
CA LYS A 32 -1.85 -1.66 11.39
C LYS A 32 -1.22 -1.21 12.71
N ASP A 33 -1.42 -2.00 13.76
CA ASP A 33 -1.04 -1.68 15.14
C ASP A 33 0.48 -1.68 15.36
N HIS A 34 1.24 -2.25 14.42
CA HIS A 34 2.70 -2.28 14.50
C HIS A 34 3.38 -1.15 13.71
N PHE A 35 2.72 -0.63 12.67
CA PHE A 35 3.35 0.26 11.70
C PHE A 35 2.78 1.68 11.68
N PHE A 36 1.53 1.88 12.11
CA PHE A 36 0.84 3.16 11.97
C PHE A 36 0.37 3.70 13.32
N SER A 37 0.63 4.99 13.57
CA SER A 37 0.03 5.71 14.70
C SER A 37 -1.45 6.04 14.45
N GLU A 38 -1.83 6.19 13.18
CA GLU A 38 -3.20 6.45 12.75
C GLU A 38 -3.47 5.65 11.47
N TYR A 39 -4.59 4.92 11.46
CA TYR A 39 -5.02 4.14 10.31
C TYR A 39 -6.52 4.29 10.12
N HIS A 40 -6.92 4.81 8.96
CA HIS A 40 -8.32 5.05 8.63
C HIS A 40 -8.61 4.48 7.25
N LEU A 41 -9.59 3.58 7.19
CA LEU A 41 -10.05 2.97 5.95
C LEU A 41 -11.58 3.00 5.93
N THR A 42 -12.12 3.35 4.77
CA THR A 42 -13.53 3.20 4.46
C THR A 42 -13.62 2.55 3.08
N GLY A 43 -14.07 1.31 3.04
CA GLY A 43 -14.31 0.54 1.84
C GLY A 43 -15.60 0.93 1.12
N VAL A 44 -16.04 0.06 0.22
CA VAL A 44 -17.18 0.34 -0.67
C VAL A 44 -18.51 0.20 0.08
N SER A 45 -18.59 -0.71 1.05
CA SER A 45 -19.78 -0.93 1.88
C SER A 45 -19.36 -1.34 3.30
N ARG A 46 -20.30 -1.31 4.25
CA ARG A 46 -20.06 -1.79 5.63
C ARG A 46 -19.71 -3.28 5.72
N GLU A 47 -20.13 -4.07 4.73
CA GLU A 47 -19.87 -5.51 4.67
C GLU A 47 -18.55 -5.83 3.93
N ASP A 48 -18.08 -4.90 3.10
CA ASP A 48 -16.86 -5.01 2.31
C ASP A 48 -15.95 -3.81 2.56
N ASP A 49 -15.52 -3.69 3.82
CA ASP A 49 -14.64 -2.60 4.28
C ASP A 49 -13.18 -2.87 3.88
N LYS A 50 -12.95 -3.09 2.60
CA LYS A 50 -11.64 -3.38 2.02
C LYS A 50 -11.49 -2.78 0.64
N ILE A 51 -10.24 -2.51 0.24
CA ILE A 51 -9.91 -1.93 -1.05
C ILE A 51 -8.75 -2.70 -1.67
N PHE A 52 -8.89 -3.09 -2.93
CA PHE A 52 -7.83 -3.76 -3.69
C PHE A 52 -7.29 -2.82 -4.75
N LEU A 53 -5.97 -2.68 -4.78
CA LEU A 53 -5.23 -1.80 -5.68
C LEU A 53 -4.18 -2.61 -6.44
N GLU A 54 -4.13 -2.45 -7.76
CA GLU A 54 -2.98 -2.85 -8.55
C GLU A 54 -1.94 -1.74 -8.47
N VAL A 55 -0.73 -2.09 -8.03
CA VAL A 55 0.37 -1.16 -7.78
C VAL A 55 1.59 -1.58 -8.60
N ASP A 56 2.25 -0.61 -9.23
CA ASP A 56 3.57 -0.82 -9.81
C ASP A 56 4.61 -0.88 -8.67
N ALA A 57 4.99 -2.10 -8.28
CA ALA A 57 5.90 -2.32 -7.16
C ALA A 57 7.26 -1.58 -7.30
N PRO A 58 7.91 -1.54 -8.48
CA PRO A 58 9.12 -0.74 -8.66
C PRO A 58 8.92 0.76 -8.41
N MET A 59 7.83 1.35 -8.90
CA MET A 59 7.53 2.77 -8.70
C MET A 59 7.19 3.06 -7.24
N PHE A 60 6.38 2.21 -6.60
CA PHE A 60 6.03 2.35 -5.19
C PHE A 60 7.26 2.18 -4.28
N SER A 61 8.16 1.24 -4.58
CA SER A 61 9.41 1.08 -3.84
C SER A 61 10.30 2.33 -3.96
N LYS A 62 10.35 2.96 -5.14
CA LYS A 62 11.11 4.21 -5.34
C LYS A 62 10.53 5.39 -4.58
N SER A 63 9.20 5.52 -4.48
CA SER A 63 8.57 6.60 -3.69
C SER A 63 8.81 6.43 -2.18
N LEU A 64 9.09 5.22 -1.72
CA LEU A 64 9.46 4.93 -0.33
C LEU A 64 10.96 5.11 -0.05
N ALA A 65 11.80 5.42 -1.06
CA ALA A 65 13.25 5.54 -0.86
C ALA A 65 13.61 6.63 0.16
N SER A 66 12.83 7.71 0.21
CA SER A 66 13.00 8.82 1.16
C SER A 66 12.82 8.40 2.63
N LEU A 67 12.14 7.27 2.89
CA LEU A 67 12.00 6.73 4.25
C LEU A 67 13.33 6.31 4.87
N LYS A 68 14.35 6.01 4.05
CA LYS A 68 15.70 5.65 4.53
C LYS A 68 16.40 6.82 5.23
N GLN A 69 15.88 8.04 5.10
CA GLN A 69 16.44 9.24 5.73
C GLN A 69 15.87 9.50 7.13
N SER A 70 15.14 8.54 7.72
CA SER A 70 14.51 8.67 9.04
C SER A 70 13.59 9.90 9.11
N PRO A 71 12.53 9.96 8.29
CA PRO A 71 11.59 11.08 8.29
C PRO A 71 10.95 11.27 9.67
N ASN A 72 10.59 12.52 9.97
CA ASN A 72 9.81 12.85 11.17
C ASN A 72 8.39 12.28 11.09
N ASN A 73 7.80 12.33 9.89
CA ASN A 73 6.41 11.94 9.66
C ASN A 73 6.21 11.41 8.24
N VAL A 74 5.32 10.42 8.10
CA VAL A 74 4.95 9.80 6.83
C VAL A 74 3.45 9.62 6.80
N LYS A 75 2.80 10.14 5.77
CA LYS A 75 1.36 9.98 5.55
C LYS A 75 1.11 9.39 4.18
N ILE A 76 0.31 8.32 4.14
CA ILE A 76 -0.10 7.65 2.91
C ILE A 76 -1.60 7.85 2.75
N LYS A 77 -2.03 8.34 1.57
CA LYS A 77 -3.45 8.59 1.27
C LYS A 77 -3.80 7.99 -0.09
N LEU A 78 -4.97 7.35 -0.17
CA LEU A 78 -5.60 7.08 -1.45
C LEU A 78 -6.30 8.36 -1.93
N THR A 79 -5.82 8.96 -3.01
CA THR A 79 -6.35 10.20 -3.57
C THR A 79 -6.87 9.97 -4.99
N ASN A 80 -7.79 10.83 -5.42
CA ASN A 80 -8.28 10.84 -6.81
C ASN A 80 -7.93 12.19 -7.43
N LYS A 81 -6.81 12.23 -8.18
CA LYS A 81 -6.36 13.44 -8.88
C LYS A 81 -6.87 13.40 -10.32
N GLN A 82 -5.98 13.21 -11.30
CA GLN A 82 -6.37 12.85 -12.68
C GLN A 82 -6.73 11.36 -12.79
N GLN A 83 -6.17 10.55 -11.89
CA GLN A 83 -6.45 9.13 -11.73
C GLN A 83 -6.28 8.75 -10.23
N PRO A 84 -6.70 7.55 -9.81
CA PRO A 84 -6.43 7.07 -8.47
C PRO A 84 -4.92 6.98 -8.22
N CYS A 85 -4.47 7.53 -7.09
CA CYS A 85 -3.07 7.54 -6.69
C CYS A 85 -2.93 7.20 -5.21
N LEU A 86 -1.84 6.53 -4.85
CA LEU A 86 -1.30 6.54 -3.49
C LEU A 86 -0.39 7.76 -3.37
N THR A 87 -0.85 8.78 -2.65
CA THR A 87 -0.06 9.97 -2.35
C THR A 87 0.70 9.74 -1.04
N LEU A 88 2.02 9.81 -1.09
CA LEU A 88 2.91 9.77 0.06
C LEU A 88 3.39 11.19 0.36
N GLU A 89 3.05 11.68 1.55
CA GLU A 89 3.53 12.95 2.10
C GLU A 89 4.58 12.61 3.17
N ILE A 90 5.83 12.98 2.93
CA ILE A 90 6.98 12.64 3.79
C ILE A 90 7.61 13.93 4.29
N GLU A 91 7.74 14.04 5.61
CA GLU A 91 8.42 15.13 6.28
C GLU A 91 9.83 14.69 6.69
N LEU A 92 10.84 15.29 6.10
CA LEU A 92 12.25 14.93 6.27
C LEU A 92 12.92 15.80 7.34
N PRO A 93 13.85 15.23 8.14
CA PRO A 93 14.66 16.01 9.06
C PRO A 93 15.59 16.94 8.27
N SER A 94 15.73 18.17 8.74
CA SER A 94 16.65 19.17 8.18
C SER A 94 17.65 19.59 9.24
N ALA A 95 18.89 19.85 8.82
CA ALA A 95 19.93 20.43 9.66
C ALA A 95 19.76 21.96 9.83
N THR A 96 18.94 22.60 8.99
CA THR A 96 18.50 23.98 9.14
C THR A 96 17.12 24.00 9.79
N ASN A 97 16.68 25.15 10.31
CA ASN A 97 15.37 25.29 10.95
C ASN A 97 14.16 25.17 9.97
N ASP A 98 14.40 24.74 8.73
CA ASP A 98 13.42 24.59 7.67
C ASP A 98 12.98 23.13 7.54
N VAL A 99 11.68 22.86 7.53
CA VAL A 99 11.15 21.50 7.35
C VAL A 99 11.10 21.16 5.86
N TRP A 100 11.70 20.03 5.47
CA TRP A 100 11.69 19.57 4.08
C TRP A 100 10.51 18.63 3.85
N HIS A 101 9.69 18.94 2.84
CA HIS A 101 8.53 18.12 2.48
C HIS A 101 8.73 17.48 1.12
N CYS A 102 8.52 16.17 1.05
CA CYS A 102 8.54 15.39 -0.17
C CYS A 102 7.16 14.79 -0.41
N VAL A 103 6.61 14.97 -1.61
CA VAL A 103 5.31 14.41 -1.99
C VAL A 103 5.48 13.54 -3.22
N HIS A 104 5.07 12.28 -3.13
CA HIS A 104 5.07 11.33 -4.24
C HIS A 104 3.65 10.90 -4.55
N ASP A 105 3.23 11.05 -5.80
CA ASP A 105 1.98 10.49 -6.29
C ASP A 105 2.27 9.22 -7.10
N VAL A 106 1.93 8.07 -6.53
CA VAL A 106 2.08 6.77 -7.19
C VAL A 106 0.74 6.38 -7.81
N PRO A 107 0.62 6.34 -9.14
CA PRO A 107 -0.64 5.96 -9.76
C PRO A 107 -0.97 4.49 -9.49
N VAL A 108 -2.24 4.22 -9.19
CA VAL A 108 -2.75 2.87 -8.90
C VAL A 108 -4.01 2.60 -9.71
N LYS A 109 -4.36 1.32 -9.89
CA LYS A 109 -5.66 0.94 -10.46
C LYS A 109 -6.52 0.28 -9.39
N LEU A 110 -7.78 0.71 -9.30
CA LEU A 110 -8.76 0.06 -8.44
C LEU A 110 -9.15 -1.28 -9.06
N VAL A 111 -9.02 -2.36 -8.28
CA VAL A 111 -9.48 -3.68 -8.70
C VAL A 111 -10.99 -3.77 -8.49
N PRO A 112 -11.79 -4.12 -9.52
CA PRO A 112 -13.23 -4.29 -9.39
C PRO A 112 -13.60 -5.43 -8.43
N LYS A 113 -14.66 -5.25 -7.64
CA LYS A 113 -15.12 -6.23 -6.62
C LYS A 113 -15.28 -7.66 -7.15
N ARG A 114 -15.74 -7.82 -8.40
CA ARG A 114 -15.92 -9.13 -9.05
C ARG A 114 -14.61 -9.93 -9.20
N GLU A 115 -13.47 -9.26 -9.15
CA GLU A 115 -12.14 -9.86 -9.33
C GLU A 115 -11.44 -10.15 -7.99
N TRP A 116 -11.96 -9.66 -6.86
CA TRP A 116 -11.32 -9.79 -5.54
C TRP A 116 -11.12 -11.24 -5.11
N ALA A 117 -12.00 -12.16 -5.55
CA ALA A 117 -11.89 -13.58 -5.22
C ALA A 117 -10.61 -14.23 -5.75
N ALA A 118 -9.95 -13.64 -6.76
CA ALA A 118 -8.71 -14.13 -7.34
C ALA A 118 -7.46 -13.76 -6.51
N TYR A 119 -7.59 -12.79 -5.59
CA TYR A 119 -6.46 -12.20 -4.84
C TYR A 119 -6.52 -12.53 -3.34
N LYS A 120 -7.08 -13.69 -3.00
CA LYS A 120 -7.12 -14.12 -1.60
C LYS A 120 -5.69 -14.37 -1.08
N PRO A 121 -5.43 -14.07 0.20
CA PRO A 121 -4.22 -14.51 0.86
C PRO A 121 -4.02 -16.02 0.65
N PRO A 122 -2.78 -16.50 0.52
CA PRO A 122 -2.51 -17.93 0.50
C PRO A 122 -2.94 -18.55 1.83
N ASP A 123 -3.48 -19.77 1.78
CA ASP A 123 -3.69 -20.56 3.00
C ASP A 123 -2.30 -20.90 3.57
N LEU A 124 -1.92 -20.20 4.63
CA LEU A 124 -0.69 -20.49 5.35
C LEU A 124 -0.87 -21.80 6.11
N PRO A 125 0.02 -22.79 5.94
CA PRO A 125 -0.03 -23.98 6.75
C PRO A 125 0.26 -23.63 8.22
N ASP A 126 -0.58 -24.12 9.12
CA ASP A 126 -0.29 -24.10 10.55
C ASP A 126 0.95 -24.96 10.81
N PHE A 127 2.11 -24.33 10.97
CA PHE A 127 3.31 -25.00 11.41
C PHE A 127 3.23 -25.16 12.94
N HIS A 128 2.57 -26.24 13.35
CA HIS A 128 2.51 -26.70 14.74
C HIS A 128 3.79 -27.40 15.20
#